data_AF-A0AAJ8MZS2-F1
#
_entry.id   AF-A0AAJ8MZS2-F1
#
_cell.length_a   1.000
_cell.length_b   1.000
_cell.length_c   1.000
_cell.angle_alpha   90.00
_cell.angle_beta   90.00
_cell.angle_gamma   90.00
#
_symmetry.space_group_name_H-M   'P 1'
#
loop_
_entity.id
_entity.type
_entity.pdbx_description
1 polymer ?
#
loop_
_entity_poly.entity_id
_entity_poly.type
_entity_poly.pdbx_seq_one_letter_code
_entity_poly.pdbx_strand_id
1 'polypeptide(L)'
;MHSYLTTLKPFGDEEETQSRTILWGIKSPSTLTATLLTTDDTIENSSLSAAVHSMGEYKQSLKMVVPLLRTASRLTTASASSSASFLIRRNVSTSGGGGNIPHIPVIRTLPQLRRWRQEARERKLEVGVVPTMGALHEGHLNLVRASMAGNPLTVMTLFVNPMQFAPTEDLSSYPRQLERDLSLLSTLLTTPSSSSSSSYSSPTPTRSLRGLGISEHESFRPPTPVANAAVESPLVVFAPSPEVMYPLKGELQDLGRHKGVRVDVKGWGEVMEGSSRPQFFKGVATVCTKLFNAVEPDHAYFGQKDIQQALLLKILVQDLLLSHPTSSNLHILPTTRASSGLALSSRNAYLSPPELVVAPVLHRALSSAVDLYTTSASPVDEEDGITGEDLISIATRTILDEQQRLLSAPEAEGGGVELRLDYIEVFDKHTFEPVRGKVEKGREMVIAGAVWVGTTRLIDNLLIGWEVN
;
A
#
# COMPACT_ATOMS: atom_id res chain seq x y z
N MET A 1 -39.13 11.12 -8.90
CA MET A 1 -39.31 9.95 -9.80
C MET A 1 -38.01 9.75 -10.56
N HIS A 2 -37.26 8.69 -10.28
CA HIS A 2 -36.07 8.33 -11.05
C HIS A 2 -36.36 6.96 -11.69
N SER A 3 -36.51 6.94 -13.01
CA SER A 3 -36.63 5.73 -13.82
C SER A 3 -35.24 5.16 -14.07
N TYR A 4 -34.98 3.92 -13.67
CA TYR A 4 -33.81 3.18 -14.09
C TYR A 4 -34.14 2.45 -15.40
N LEU A 5 -33.41 2.77 -16.47
CA LEU A 5 -33.45 2.02 -17.72
C LEU A 5 -32.34 0.97 -17.66
N THR A 6 -32.71 -0.31 -17.66
CA THR A 6 -31.76 -1.41 -17.77
C THR A 6 -32.06 -2.18 -19.05
N THR A 7 -31.17 -2.08 -20.04
CA THR A 7 -31.25 -2.88 -21.27
C THR A 7 -30.53 -4.20 -21.02
N LEU A 8 -31.26 -5.32 -21.02
CA LEU A 8 -30.66 -6.66 -20.98
C LEU A 8 -30.37 -7.11 -22.42
N LYS A 9 -29.11 -7.43 -22.73
CA LYS A 9 -28.74 -8.16 -23.94
C LYS A 9 -28.81 -9.67 -23.65
N PRO A 10 -29.43 -10.51 -24.51
CA PRO A 10 -29.37 -11.95 -24.37
C PRO A 10 -28.03 -12.51 -24.87
N PHE A 11 -27.62 -13.63 -24.27
CA PHE A 11 -26.51 -14.49 -24.73
C PHE A 11 -27.07 -15.55 -25.70
N GLY A 12 -26.44 -15.72 -26.87
CA GLY A 12 -26.74 -16.79 -27.84
C GLY A 12 -26.55 -16.32 -29.30
N ASP A 13 -25.99 -17.20 -30.13
CA ASP A 13 -25.43 -16.95 -31.47
C ASP A 13 -26.37 -16.34 -32.53
N GLU A 14 -25.73 -15.73 -33.53
CA GLU A 14 -26.22 -15.12 -34.79
C GLU A 14 -27.70 -15.34 -35.18
N GLU A 15 -28.53 -14.30 -35.05
CA GLU A 15 -29.35 -13.72 -36.13
C GLU A 15 -30.19 -12.54 -35.61
N GLU A 16 -30.44 -11.61 -36.52
CA GLU A 16 -31.12 -10.31 -36.41
C GLU A 16 -32.35 -10.28 -35.46
N THR A 17 -32.28 -9.54 -34.33
CA THR A 17 -33.45 -9.34 -33.47
C THR A 17 -33.59 -7.92 -32.92
N GLN A 18 -34.78 -7.34 -33.15
CA GLN A 18 -35.22 -6.00 -32.74
C GLN A 18 -35.23 -5.83 -31.21
N SER A 19 -34.75 -4.67 -30.75
CA SER A 19 -34.63 -4.34 -29.33
C SER A 19 -36.00 -4.12 -28.66
N ARG A 20 -36.31 -4.88 -27.60
CA ARG A 20 -37.50 -4.66 -26.73
C ARG A 20 -37.11 -3.82 -25.50
N THR A 21 -37.90 -2.80 -25.19
CA THR A 21 -37.69 -1.92 -24.02
C THR A 21 -38.77 -2.17 -22.97
N ILE A 22 -38.39 -2.48 -21.72
CA ILE A 22 -39.31 -2.62 -20.58
C ILE A 22 -39.02 -1.51 -19.57
N LEU A 23 -40.02 -0.69 -19.25
CA LEU A 23 -39.92 0.39 -18.27
C LEU A 23 -40.51 -0.05 -16.93
N TRP A 24 -39.73 0.08 -15.85
CA TRP A 24 -40.19 -0.15 -14.48
C TRP A 24 -40.34 1.17 -13.73
N GLY A 25 -41.50 1.37 -13.10
CA GLY A 25 -41.80 2.54 -12.29
C GLY A 25 -42.19 2.16 -10.86
N ILE A 26 -41.58 2.81 -9.86
CA ILE A 26 -41.92 2.66 -8.44
C ILE A 26 -42.88 3.79 -8.05
N LYS A 27 -44.10 3.46 -7.60
CA LYS A 27 -45.08 4.46 -7.11
C LYS A 27 -45.26 4.47 -5.58
N SER A 28 -44.87 3.42 -4.84
CA SER A 28 -44.78 3.44 -3.36
C SER A 28 -43.98 2.24 -2.81
N PRO A 29 -43.56 2.23 -1.52
CA PRO A 29 -42.63 1.23 -0.96
C PRO A 29 -43.19 -0.20 -0.81
N SER A 30 -44.47 -0.44 -1.13
CA SER A 30 -45.13 -1.71 -0.84
C SER A 30 -45.83 -2.36 -2.04
N THR A 31 -45.58 -1.92 -3.27
CA THR A 31 -46.14 -2.60 -4.46
C THR A 31 -45.30 -2.38 -5.72
N LEU A 32 -44.85 -3.47 -6.35
CA LEU A 32 -44.19 -3.48 -7.67
C LEU A 32 -45.22 -3.92 -8.72
N THR A 33 -45.49 -3.08 -9.71
CA THR A 33 -46.31 -3.43 -10.88
C THR A 33 -45.48 -3.24 -12.15
N ALA A 34 -45.44 -4.27 -12.99
CA ALA A 34 -44.82 -4.21 -14.30
C ALA A 34 -45.87 -3.78 -15.33
N THR A 35 -45.52 -2.90 -16.26
CA THR A 35 -46.37 -2.59 -17.42
C THR A 35 -45.51 -2.74 -18.67
N LEU A 36 -45.89 -3.69 -19.53
CA LEU A 36 -45.24 -3.90 -20.81
C LEU A 36 -45.88 -2.94 -21.83
N LEU A 37 -45.10 -2.02 -22.39
CA LEU A 37 -45.53 -1.20 -23.53
C LEU A 37 -44.85 -1.75 -24.77
N THR A 38 -45.62 -2.37 -25.65
CA THR A 38 -45.18 -2.77 -26.99
C THR A 38 -45.87 -1.86 -28.01
N THR A 39 -45.11 -1.32 -28.96
CA THR A 39 -45.66 -0.71 -30.17
C THR A 39 -45.85 -1.82 -31.19
N ASP A 40 -47.01 -2.48 -31.13
CA ASP A 40 -47.78 -3.04 -32.26
C ASP A 40 -48.80 -4.04 -31.73
N ASP A 41 -50.04 -3.87 -32.20
CA ASP A 41 -51.16 -4.77 -31.96
C ASP A 41 -50.95 -6.05 -32.76
N THR A 42 -50.68 -7.15 -32.05
CA THR A 42 -50.99 -8.57 -32.34
C THR A 42 -49.85 -9.46 -31.83
N ILE A 43 -50.15 -10.42 -30.93
CA ILE A 43 -49.57 -11.77 -30.82
C ILE A 43 -50.24 -12.52 -29.66
N GLU A 44 -50.54 -13.80 -29.91
CA GLU A 44 -51.37 -14.72 -29.13
C GLU A 44 -50.74 -15.24 -27.80
N ASN A 45 -51.65 -15.65 -26.90
CA ASN A 45 -51.45 -16.16 -25.54
C ASN A 45 -50.80 -17.56 -25.45
N SER A 46 -49.49 -17.71 -25.69
CA SER A 46 -48.83 -19.02 -25.42
C SER A 46 -47.43 -19.01 -24.80
N SER A 47 -46.85 -17.86 -24.45
CA SER A 47 -45.47 -17.79 -23.90
C SER A 47 -45.34 -17.25 -22.47
N LEU A 48 -46.45 -17.16 -21.72
CA LEU A 48 -46.47 -16.67 -20.33
C LEU A 48 -46.22 -17.72 -19.23
N SER A 49 -46.10 -19.02 -19.57
CA SER A 49 -45.88 -20.07 -18.55
C SER A 49 -44.41 -20.29 -18.17
N ALA A 50 -43.45 -19.94 -19.03
CA ALA A 50 -42.03 -20.18 -18.77
C ALA A 50 -41.38 -19.16 -17.81
N ALA A 51 -41.91 -17.94 -17.72
CA ALA A 51 -41.36 -16.89 -16.85
C ALA A 51 -41.78 -17.02 -15.37
N VAL A 52 -42.77 -17.87 -15.06
CA VAL A 52 -43.30 -18.03 -13.69
C VAL A 52 -42.58 -19.15 -12.92
N HIS A 53 -41.82 -20.03 -13.58
CA HIS A 53 -41.05 -21.08 -12.89
C HIS A 53 -39.65 -20.67 -12.41
N SER A 54 -39.01 -19.67 -13.02
CA SER A 54 -37.67 -19.21 -12.60
C SER A 54 -37.67 -18.30 -11.35
N MET A 55 -38.84 -17.95 -10.80
CA MET A 55 -38.97 -17.05 -9.65
C MET A 55 -39.41 -17.76 -8.36
N GLY A 56 -39.45 -19.10 -8.39
CA GLY A 56 -39.76 -19.97 -7.24
C GLY A 56 -38.60 -20.18 -6.28
N GLU A 57 -37.36 -20.08 -6.74
CA GLU A 57 -36.17 -20.36 -5.90
C GLU A 57 -35.71 -19.15 -5.06
N TYR A 58 -36.17 -17.93 -5.39
CA TYR A 58 -35.79 -16.72 -4.65
C TYR A 58 -36.63 -16.47 -3.38
N LYS A 59 -37.71 -17.24 -3.16
CA LYS A 59 -38.62 -17.08 -2.01
C LYS A 59 -38.24 -17.90 -0.77
N GLN A 60 -37.20 -18.74 -0.82
CA GLN A 60 -36.80 -19.59 0.31
C GLN A 60 -35.70 -18.98 1.22
N SER A 61 -35.04 -17.91 0.78
CA SER A 61 -33.87 -17.35 1.50
C SER A 61 -34.17 -16.14 2.40
N LEU A 62 -35.42 -15.69 2.49
CA LEU A 62 -35.82 -14.49 3.25
C LEU A 62 -36.76 -14.78 4.44
N LYS A 63 -36.72 -16.00 4.99
CA LYS A 63 -37.55 -16.44 6.13
C LYS A 63 -36.79 -16.77 7.42
N MET A 64 -35.52 -16.35 7.56
CA MET A 64 -34.80 -16.49 8.82
C MET A 64 -34.32 -15.12 9.29
N VAL A 65 -34.72 -14.79 10.53
CA VAL A 65 -34.34 -13.62 11.34
C VAL A 65 -35.23 -12.38 11.19
N VAL A 66 -36.34 -12.37 11.95
CA VAL A 66 -36.77 -11.36 12.96
C VAL A 66 -38.13 -11.84 13.48
N PRO A 67 -38.32 -12.10 14.80
CA PRO A 67 -38.80 -11.03 15.69
C PRO A 67 -38.45 -11.13 17.19
N LEU A 68 -38.24 -9.97 17.84
CA LEU A 68 -38.77 -9.70 19.19
C LEU A 68 -38.62 -8.22 19.55
N LEU A 69 -39.73 -7.47 19.39
CA LEU A 69 -39.98 -6.22 20.09
C LEU A 69 -41.46 -6.15 20.47
N ARG A 70 -41.69 -5.77 21.73
CA ARG A 70 -42.92 -5.25 22.39
C ARG A 70 -43.78 -6.23 23.20
N THR A 71 -43.69 -6.08 24.53
CA THR A 71 -44.73 -5.56 25.46
C THR A 71 -44.06 -5.41 26.85
N ALA A 72 -44.37 -4.51 27.79
CA ALA A 72 -45.42 -3.52 28.01
C ALA A 72 -44.94 -2.47 29.05
N SER A 73 -45.65 -1.36 29.14
CA SER A 73 -45.41 -0.23 30.06
C SER A 73 -45.96 -0.43 31.48
N ARG A 74 -45.39 0.37 32.41
CA ARG A 74 -45.88 0.86 33.73
C ARG A 74 -45.51 0.04 34.97
N LEU A 75 -44.70 0.66 35.84
CA LEU A 75 -45.00 0.92 37.26
C LEU A 75 -44.06 2.01 37.81
N THR A 76 -44.58 2.73 38.79
CA THR A 76 -44.21 4.04 39.33
C THR A 76 -43.27 3.98 40.54
N THR A 77 -42.49 5.05 40.72
CA THR A 77 -41.99 5.68 41.99
C THR A 77 -41.33 4.81 43.06
N ALA A 78 -40.05 5.08 43.38
CA ALA A 78 -39.58 5.40 44.74
C ALA A 78 -38.06 5.72 44.77
N SER A 79 -37.73 6.74 45.54
CA SER A 79 -36.38 7.16 45.94
C SER A 79 -35.75 6.15 46.90
N ALA A 80 -34.44 5.90 46.79
CA ALA A 80 -33.61 5.52 47.93
C ALA A 80 -32.14 5.90 47.70
N SER A 81 -31.68 6.80 48.56
CA SER A 81 -30.29 7.06 48.90
C SER A 81 -29.62 5.82 49.51
N SER A 82 -28.37 5.53 49.17
CA SER A 82 -27.36 5.20 50.19
C SER A 82 -25.93 5.40 49.68
N SER A 83 -25.17 6.12 50.49
CA SER A 83 -23.72 6.18 50.45
C SER A 83 -23.14 4.85 50.94
N ALA A 84 -22.14 4.31 50.25
CA ALA A 84 -21.19 3.38 50.85
C ALA A 84 -19.86 3.43 50.09
N SER A 85 -18.93 4.20 50.66
CA SER A 85 -17.51 4.15 50.38
C SER A 85 -16.99 2.72 50.57
N PHE A 86 -16.36 2.14 49.56
CA PHE A 86 -15.53 0.96 49.76
C PHE A 86 -14.17 1.12 49.06
N LEU A 87 -13.15 1.04 49.90
CA LEU A 87 -11.71 1.07 49.65
C LEU A 87 -11.29 0.33 48.38
N ILE A 88 -10.76 1.06 47.39
CA ILE A 88 -9.82 0.46 46.43
C ILE A 88 -8.42 0.65 47.00
N ARG A 89 -7.84 -0.48 47.41
CA ARG A 89 -6.44 -0.65 47.81
C ARG A 89 -5.52 0.04 46.80
N ARG A 90 -4.76 0.99 47.32
CA ARG A 90 -3.57 1.56 46.70
C ARG A 90 -2.53 0.44 46.58
N ASN A 91 -2.47 -0.22 45.43
CA ASN A 91 -1.32 -1.06 45.10
C ASN A 91 -0.13 -0.13 44.87
N VAL A 92 0.76 -0.13 45.86
CA VAL A 92 2.14 0.30 45.72
C VAL A 92 2.78 -0.62 44.69
N SER A 93 2.87 -0.17 43.43
CA SER A 93 3.78 -0.81 42.49
C SER A 93 5.18 -0.32 42.82
N THR A 94 5.97 -1.26 43.32
CA THR A 94 7.42 -1.24 43.37
C THR A 94 8.03 -0.52 42.16
N SER A 95 8.92 0.42 42.46
CA SER A 95 9.84 1.08 41.54
C SER A 95 10.64 0.05 40.73
N GLY A 96 10.18 -0.26 39.53
CA GLY A 96 10.98 -0.88 38.47
C GLY A 96 11.30 0.20 37.45
N GLY A 97 12.58 0.35 37.10
CA GLY A 97 13.04 1.31 36.08
C GLY A 97 12.45 0.99 34.70
N GLY A 98 11.28 1.54 34.40
CA GLY A 98 10.74 1.58 33.05
C GLY A 98 11.35 2.78 32.34
N GLY A 99 12.26 2.53 31.40
CA GLY A 99 12.72 3.55 30.48
C GLY A 99 11.50 4.22 29.84
N ASN A 100 11.46 5.54 29.86
CA ASN A 100 10.35 6.33 29.34
C ASN A 100 10.29 6.11 27.82
N ILE A 101 9.45 5.18 27.34
CA ILE A 101 9.31 4.93 25.90
C ILE A 101 8.73 6.20 25.29
N PRO A 102 9.44 6.85 24.36
CA PRO A 102 8.96 8.07 23.73
C PRO A 102 7.63 7.80 23.01
N HIS A 103 6.60 8.56 23.37
CA HIS A 103 5.27 8.44 22.78
C HIS A 103 5.25 8.98 21.35
N ILE A 104 4.84 8.15 20.39
CA ILE A 104 4.66 8.54 18.98
C ILE A 104 3.19 8.92 18.76
N PRO A 105 2.87 10.19 18.43
CA PRO A 105 1.50 10.59 18.13
C PRO A 105 0.93 9.85 16.91
N VAL A 106 -0.30 9.34 17.05
CA VAL A 106 -1.04 8.68 15.97
C VAL A 106 -2.19 9.57 15.49
N ILE A 107 -2.03 10.14 14.29
CA ILE A 107 -3.01 10.98 13.61
C ILE A 107 -3.90 10.10 12.74
N ARG A 108 -5.22 10.21 12.89
CA ARG A 108 -6.19 9.38 12.12
C ARG A 108 -7.07 10.18 11.16
N THR A 109 -7.12 11.50 11.32
CA THR A 109 -8.04 12.36 10.56
C THR A 109 -7.30 13.48 9.83
N LEU A 110 -7.82 13.91 8.67
CA LEU A 110 -7.26 15.02 7.90
C LEU A 110 -7.24 16.35 8.68
N PRO A 111 -8.28 16.71 9.48
CA PRO A 111 -8.21 17.93 10.29
C PRO A 111 -7.07 17.93 11.32
N GLN A 112 -6.78 16.79 11.94
CA GLN A 112 -5.65 16.66 12.87
C GLN A 112 -4.31 16.80 12.12
N LEU A 113 -4.16 16.13 10.98
CA LEU A 113 -2.93 16.20 10.16
C LEU A 113 -2.67 17.63 9.66
N ARG A 114 -3.72 18.32 9.17
CA ARG A 114 -3.61 19.69 8.68
C ARG A 114 -3.23 20.68 9.79
N ARG A 115 -3.79 20.53 11.00
CA ARG A 115 -3.40 21.34 12.14
C ARG A 115 -1.93 21.13 12.49
N TRP A 116 -1.51 19.87 12.59
CA TRP A 116 -0.11 19.52 12.86
C TRP A 116 0.83 20.13 11.80
N ARG A 117 0.48 20.04 10.51
CA ARG A 117 1.28 20.63 9.43
C ARG A 117 1.30 22.15 9.46
N GLN A 118 0.16 22.79 9.76
CA GLN A 118 0.07 24.24 9.89
C GLN A 118 1.00 24.74 10.99
N GLU A 119 0.99 24.12 12.16
CA GLU A 119 1.87 24.48 13.28
C GLU A 119 3.35 24.26 12.93
N ALA A 120 3.70 23.19 12.22
CA ALA A 120 5.06 22.98 11.68
C ALA A 120 5.48 24.11 10.73
N ARG A 121 4.56 24.57 9.86
CA ARG A 121 4.79 25.66 8.91
C ARG A 121 4.98 27.01 9.60
N GLU A 122 4.17 27.32 10.62
CA GLU A 122 4.30 28.53 11.45
C GLU A 122 5.67 28.59 12.14
N ARG A 123 6.20 27.42 12.51
CA ARG A 123 7.53 27.24 13.10
C ARG A 123 8.66 27.14 12.07
N LYS A 124 8.34 27.18 10.76
CA LYS A 124 9.28 27.03 9.64
C LYS A 124 10.11 25.74 9.73
N LEU A 125 9.46 24.64 10.10
CA LEU A 125 10.07 23.32 10.17
C LEU A 125 9.77 22.52 8.91
N GLU A 126 10.83 21.94 8.33
CA GLU A 126 10.73 21.02 7.21
C GLU A 126 10.13 19.67 7.66
N VAL A 127 9.37 19.05 6.75
CA VAL A 127 8.68 17.79 7.00
C VAL A 127 9.07 16.76 5.96
N GLY A 128 9.65 15.65 6.41
CA GLY A 128 9.83 14.45 5.62
C GLY A 128 8.61 13.52 5.70
N VAL A 129 8.26 12.84 4.62
CA VAL A 129 7.22 11.80 4.61
C VAL A 129 7.77 10.44 4.17
N VAL A 130 7.37 9.38 4.87
CA VAL A 130 7.63 7.98 4.51
C VAL A 130 6.29 7.27 4.28
N PRO A 131 5.81 7.19 3.03
CA PRO A 131 4.55 6.51 2.74
C PRO A 131 4.68 5.00 2.83
N THR A 132 3.87 4.34 3.68
CA THR A 132 3.86 2.87 3.78
C THR A 132 2.44 2.29 3.96
N MET A 133 2.33 0.96 3.82
CA MET A 133 1.12 0.21 4.12
C MET A 133 1.13 -0.42 5.53
N GLY A 134 2.15 -0.18 6.36
CA GLY A 134 2.35 -0.86 7.63
C GLY A 134 3.05 -2.21 7.52
N ALA A 135 2.96 -3.03 8.57
CA ALA A 135 3.70 -4.29 8.72
C ALA A 135 5.21 -4.08 8.53
N LEU A 136 5.76 -3.24 9.39
CA LEU A 136 7.09 -2.67 9.23
C LEU A 136 8.20 -3.71 9.39
N HIS A 137 9.32 -3.40 8.74
CA HIS A 137 10.57 -4.16 8.76
C HIS A 137 11.74 -3.18 8.61
N GLU A 138 12.98 -3.67 8.72
CA GLU A 138 14.17 -2.81 8.76
C GLU A 138 14.31 -1.88 7.55
N GLY A 139 13.90 -2.33 6.36
CA GLY A 139 13.76 -1.47 5.17
C GLY A 139 12.95 -0.19 5.41
N HIS A 140 11.78 -0.30 6.05
CA HIS A 140 10.97 0.88 6.40
C HIS A 140 11.64 1.74 7.47
N LEU A 141 12.29 1.11 8.47
CA LEU A 141 12.99 1.85 9.52
C LEU A 141 14.17 2.65 8.96
N ASN A 142 14.88 2.15 7.96
CA ASN A 142 15.92 2.89 7.24
C ASN A 142 15.37 4.15 6.55
N LEU A 143 14.19 4.08 5.92
CA LEU A 143 13.55 5.26 5.34
C LEU A 143 13.23 6.31 6.42
N VAL A 144 12.70 5.87 7.57
CA VAL A 144 12.39 6.76 8.69
C VAL A 144 13.66 7.38 9.27
N ARG A 145 14.75 6.61 9.43
CA ARG A 145 16.04 7.15 9.89
C ARG A 145 16.58 8.21 8.94
N ALA A 146 16.54 7.98 7.64
CA ALA A 146 16.98 8.96 6.64
C ALA A 146 16.12 10.22 6.66
N SER A 147 14.80 10.07 6.79
CA SER A 147 13.89 11.20 6.97
C SER A 147 14.20 12.00 8.24
N MET A 148 14.39 11.33 9.37
CA MET A 148 14.72 12.00 10.65
C MET A 148 16.12 12.64 10.66
N ALA A 149 17.06 12.12 9.87
CA ALA A 149 18.38 12.72 9.70
C ALA A 149 18.33 13.97 8.82
N GLY A 150 17.47 13.98 7.80
CA GLY A 150 17.31 15.09 6.85
C GLY A 150 16.30 16.15 7.27
N ASN A 151 15.39 15.86 8.20
CA ASN A 151 14.25 16.73 8.53
C ASN A 151 14.04 16.83 10.05
N PRO A 152 13.63 18.00 10.57
CA PRO A 152 13.27 18.14 11.98
C PRO A 152 11.99 17.37 12.35
N LEU A 153 11.09 17.16 11.38
CA LEU A 153 9.84 16.42 11.56
C LEU A 153 9.69 15.36 10.48
N THR A 154 9.19 14.17 10.87
CA THR A 154 8.92 13.05 9.97
C THR A 154 7.49 12.55 10.17
N VAL A 155 6.77 12.37 9.07
CA VAL A 155 5.47 11.68 9.02
C VAL A 155 5.66 10.31 8.40
N MET A 156 5.33 9.26 9.13
CA MET A 156 5.18 7.93 8.55
C MET A 156 3.70 7.63 8.30
N THR A 157 3.34 7.25 7.08
CA THR A 157 1.95 6.83 6.82
C THR A 157 1.82 5.33 6.99
N LEU A 158 0.74 4.88 7.63
CA LEU A 158 0.35 3.48 7.74
C LEU A 158 -1.04 3.33 7.11
N PHE A 159 -1.09 3.05 5.81
CA PHE A 159 -2.36 2.95 5.08
C PHE A 159 -2.32 1.86 4.02
N VAL A 160 -3.00 0.74 4.27
CA VAL A 160 -3.22 -0.30 3.26
C VAL A 160 -4.23 0.21 2.25
N ASN A 161 -3.74 0.74 1.13
CA ASN A 161 -4.55 1.38 0.10
C ASN A 161 -5.34 0.35 -0.72
N PRO A 162 -6.68 0.30 -0.67
CA PRO A 162 -7.44 -0.69 -1.44
C PRO A 162 -7.31 -0.54 -2.97
N MET A 163 -7.09 0.69 -3.46
CA MET A 163 -7.06 0.99 -4.91
C MET A 163 -5.88 0.38 -5.67
N GLN A 164 -4.85 -0.06 -4.96
CA GLN A 164 -3.70 -0.73 -5.59
C GLN A 164 -3.79 -2.26 -5.50
N PHE A 165 -4.92 -2.82 -5.03
CA PHE A 165 -5.14 -4.26 -4.97
C PHE A 165 -6.30 -4.68 -5.87
N ALA A 166 -6.06 -5.60 -6.80
CA ALA A 166 -7.13 -6.21 -7.58
C ALA A 166 -8.07 -7.05 -6.69
N PRO A 167 -9.31 -7.32 -7.11
CA PRO A 167 -10.22 -8.17 -6.34
C PRO A 167 -9.65 -9.57 -6.05
N THR A 168 -8.73 -10.05 -6.90
CA THR A 168 -8.04 -11.35 -6.78
C THR A 168 -6.75 -11.28 -5.95
N GLU A 169 -6.35 -10.11 -5.48
CA GLU A 169 -5.10 -9.91 -4.73
C GLU A 169 -5.30 -9.96 -3.20
N ASP A 170 -4.19 -9.84 -2.48
CA ASP A 170 -4.05 -10.11 -1.04
C ASP A 170 -4.56 -8.99 -0.11
N LEU A 171 -5.54 -8.16 -0.52
CA LEU A 171 -5.99 -7.04 0.32
C LEU A 171 -6.53 -7.48 1.69
N SER A 172 -7.30 -8.58 1.71
CA SER A 172 -7.92 -9.11 2.93
C SER A 172 -6.89 -9.75 3.86
N SER A 173 -5.88 -10.42 3.31
CA SER A 173 -4.80 -11.10 4.03
C SER A 173 -3.57 -10.22 4.31
N TYR A 174 -3.54 -8.98 3.82
CA TYR A 174 -2.44 -8.05 4.06
C TYR A 174 -2.27 -7.78 5.58
N PRO A 175 -1.06 -7.94 6.15
CA PRO A 175 -0.83 -7.80 7.58
C PRO A 175 -1.12 -6.38 8.08
N ARG A 176 -1.85 -6.25 9.20
CA ARG A 176 -2.17 -4.99 9.86
C ARG A 176 -1.84 -5.12 11.35
N GLN A 177 -0.77 -4.47 11.81
CA GLN A 177 -0.20 -4.68 13.15
C GLN A 177 0.27 -3.36 13.77
N LEU A 178 -0.66 -2.41 13.96
CA LEU A 178 -0.35 -1.04 14.38
C LEU A 178 0.53 -0.99 15.64
N GLU A 179 0.23 -1.80 16.66
CA GLU A 179 0.96 -1.83 17.92
C GLU A 179 2.40 -2.31 17.73
N ARG A 180 2.60 -3.32 16.87
CA ARG A 180 3.94 -3.81 16.51
C ARG A 180 4.71 -2.76 15.72
N ASP A 181 4.04 -2.11 14.77
CA ASP A 181 4.63 -1.05 13.95
C ASP A 181 5.09 0.12 14.84
N LEU A 182 4.27 0.56 15.79
CA LEU A 182 4.62 1.59 16.77
C LEU A 182 5.77 1.17 17.69
N SER A 183 5.79 -0.10 18.13
CA SER A 183 6.89 -0.64 18.93
C SER A 183 8.21 -0.57 18.16
N LEU A 184 8.24 -1.00 16.90
CA LEU A 184 9.42 -0.90 16.03
C LEU A 184 9.87 0.55 15.86
N LEU A 185 8.94 1.48 15.60
CA LEU A 185 9.27 2.89 15.45
C LEU A 185 9.80 3.53 16.73
N SER A 186 9.31 3.10 17.91
CA SER A 186 9.77 3.63 19.19
C SER A 186 11.26 3.37 19.43
N THR A 187 11.81 2.29 18.86
CA THR A 187 13.25 1.99 18.93
C THR A 187 14.13 3.05 18.25
N LEU A 188 13.56 3.82 17.31
CA LEU A 188 14.28 4.90 16.61
C LEU A 188 14.39 6.17 17.45
N LEU A 189 13.54 6.30 18.48
CA LEU A 189 13.47 7.48 19.35
C LEU A 189 14.21 7.27 20.68
N THR A 190 14.50 6.02 21.04
CA THR A 190 15.32 5.70 22.21
C THR A 190 16.80 5.89 21.88
N THR A 191 17.41 6.97 22.37
CA THR A 191 18.88 7.09 22.37
C THR A 191 19.47 6.03 23.32
N PRO A 192 20.44 5.22 22.89
CA PRO A 192 21.15 4.36 23.82
C PRO A 192 21.84 5.24 24.86
N SER A 193 21.50 5.04 26.13
CA SER A 193 22.20 5.64 27.27
C SER A 193 23.69 5.31 27.14
N SER A 194 24.49 6.36 26.96
CA SER A 194 25.95 6.34 26.85
C SER A 194 26.60 5.35 27.81
N SER A 195 27.34 4.39 27.26
CA SER A 195 28.46 3.78 27.97
C SER A 195 29.71 3.90 27.11
N SER A 196 30.78 4.35 27.77
CA SER A 196 32.15 4.59 27.30
C SER A 196 32.42 5.85 26.48
N SER A 197 33.14 6.74 27.17
CA SER A 197 33.85 7.92 26.71
C SER A 197 34.78 7.66 25.53
N SER A 198 34.59 8.43 24.45
CA SER A 198 35.66 8.79 23.50
C SER A 198 35.27 10.11 22.85
N SER A 199 36.11 11.11 23.03
CA SER A 199 35.95 12.48 22.60
C SER A 199 36.03 12.60 21.07
N TYR A 200 34.88 12.77 20.42
CA TYR A 200 34.77 13.46 19.13
C TYR A 200 33.54 14.36 19.16
N SER A 201 33.78 15.66 19.04
CA SER A 201 32.77 16.70 18.97
C SER A 201 32.23 16.77 17.54
N SER A 202 31.08 16.14 17.30
CA SER A 202 30.20 16.46 16.17
C SER A 202 28.97 17.19 16.71
N PRO A 203 28.47 18.25 16.04
CA PRO A 203 27.39 19.05 16.57
C PRO A 203 26.06 18.32 16.38
N THR A 204 25.52 17.74 17.45
CA THR A 204 24.13 17.30 17.51
C THR A 204 23.24 18.52 17.76
N PRO A 205 22.26 18.87 16.90
CA PRO A 205 21.22 19.78 17.30
C PRO A 205 20.02 18.95 17.80
N THR A 206 20.08 18.46 19.04
CA THR A 206 18.85 18.10 19.78
C THR A 206 18.15 19.40 20.19
N ARG A 207 17.54 20.07 19.20
CA ARG A 207 16.75 21.27 19.43
C ARG A 207 15.44 20.80 20.06
N SER A 208 15.23 21.13 21.33
CA SER A 208 13.95 20.91 22.03
C SER A 208 12.84 21.64 21.27
N LEU A 209 12.05 20.88 20.51
CA LEU A 209 10.85 21.33 19.82
C LEU A 209 9.69 21.27 20.83
N ARG A 210 9.01 22.40 21.06
CA ARG A 210 7.87 22.51 21.99
C ARG A 210 6.57 22.80 21.23
N GLY A 211 5.55 21.98 21.51
CA GLY A 211 4.13 22.30 21.37
C GLY A 211 3.51 21.97 20.01
N LEU A 212 2.78 20.83 19.94
CA LEU A 212 1.83 20.51 18.86
C LEU A 212 0.54 19.84 19.36
N GLY A 213 0.12 20.10 20.62
CA GLY A 213 -0.95 19.39 21.35
C GLY A 213 -1.99 18.64 20.49
N ILE A 214 -1.77 17.35 20.25
CA ILE A 214 -2.74 16.48 19.58
C ILE A 214 -3.45 15.68 20.68
N SER A 215 -4.68 16.09 21.02
CA SER A 215 -5.61 15.26 21.80
C SER A 215 -6.21 14.20 20.88
N GLU A 216 -6.16 12.93 21.31
CA GLU A 216 -6.76 11.78 20.61
C GLU A 216 -8.30 11.83 20.59
N HIS A 217 -8.91 12.67 21.43
CA HIS A 217 -10.34 12.88 21.52
C HIS A 217 -10.65 14.35 21.82
N GLU A 218 -10.97 15.18 20.82
CA GLU A 218 -11.78 16.38 21.07
C GLU A 218 -12.26 17.06 19.77
N SER A 219 -13.59 17.20 19.67
CA SER A 219 -14.23 18.29 18.95
C SER A 219 -13.80 19.62 19.59
N PHE A 220 -13.08 20.44 18.80
CA PHE A 220 -12.63 21.81 19.05
C PHE A 220 -12.68 22.34 20.51
N ARG A 221 -11.50 22.45 21.14
CA ARG A 221 -11.21 23.47 22.16
C ARG A 221 -9.81 24.07 21.90
N PRO A 222 -9.63 25.39 22.00
CA PRO A 222 -8.30 25.99 21.98
C PRO A 222 -7.50 25.55 23.22
N PRO A 223 -6.20 25.22 23.10
CA PRO A 223 -5.43 24.71 24.22
C PRO A 223 -5.15 25.82 25.24
N THR A 224 -5.52 25.58 26.50
CA THR A 224 -4.92 26.26 27.65
C THR A 224 -3.45 25.80 27.78
N PRO A 225 -2.49 26.69 28.04
CA PRO A 225 -1.10 26.29 28.20
C PRO A 225 -0.94 25.41 29.45
N VAL A 226 -0.79 24.10 29.25
CA VAL A 226 -0.51 23.15 30.34
C VAL A 226 0.98 23.18 30.64
N ALA A 227 1.31 23.45 31.90
CA ALA A 227 2.66 23.73 32.40
C ALA A 227 3.64 22.54 32.43
N ASN A 228 3.34 21.41 31.77
CA ASN A 228 4.23 20.24 31.67
C ASN A 228 4.11 19.60 30.28
N ALA A 229 4.55 20.32 29.24
CA ALA A 229 4.57 19.81 27.87
C ALA A 229 5.65 18.72 27.73
N ALA A 230 5.22 17.48 27.47
CA ALA A 230 6.09 16.39 27.07
C ALA A 230 6.95 16.81 25.84
N VAL A 231 8.19 16.31 25.78
CA VAL A 231 9.07 16.49 24.62
C VAL A 231 8.33 16.00 23.37
N GLU A 232 8.22 16.88 22.37
CA GLU A 232 7.53 16.61 21.12
C GLU A 232 8.28 15.53 20.32
N SER A 233 7.57 14.50 19.88
CA SER A 233 8.18 13.46 19.06
C SER A 233 8.53 14.02 17.67
N PRO A 234 9.77 13.88 17.18
CA PRO A 234 10.13 14.25 15.81
C PRO A 234 9.47 13.34 14.76
N LEU A 235 8.83 12.25 15.20
CA LEU A 235 8.11 11.29 14.37
C LEU A 235 6.63 11.27 14.75
N VAL A 236 5.75 11.40 13.76
CA VAL A 236 4.32 11.15 13.89
C VAL A 236 3.87 10.07 12.91
N VAL A 237 2.84 9.32 13.29
CA VAL A 237 2.22 8.31 12.43
C VAL A 237 0.88 8.82 11.93
N PHE A 238 0.69 8.83 10.61
CA PHE A 238 -0.61 9.06 9.99
C PHE A 238 -1.23 7.73 9.58
N ALA A 239 -2.25 7.28 10.31
CA ALA A 239 -2.94 6.01 10.13
C ALA A 239 -4.45 6.22 9.84
N PRO A 240 -4.80 6.74 8.66
CA PRO A 240 -6.20 7.00 8.29
C PRO A 240 -6.96 5.71 7.97
N SER A 241 -8.28 5.74 8.10
CA SER A 241 -9.16 4.70 7.56
C SER A 241 -9.40 4.90 6.04
N PRO A 242 -9.86 3.87 5.31
CA PRO A 242 -10.26 4.02 3.92
C PRO A 242 -11.31 5.10 3.69
N GLU A 243 -12.23 5.35 4.63
CA GLU A 243 -13.26 6.39 4.53
C GLU A 243 -12.68 7.80 4.64
N VAL A 244 -11.62 7.98 5.44
CA VAL A 244 -10.89 9.25 5.54
C VAL A 244 -10.19 9.55 4.23
N MET A 245 -9.55 8.54 3.62
CA MET A 245 -8.87 8.70 2.34
C MET A 245 -9.87 8.78 1.18
N TYR A 246 -10.93 7.99 1.17
CA TYR A 246 -11.89 7.81 0.07
C TYR A 246 -13.33 8.07 0.55
N PRO A 247 -13.70 9.35 0.78
CA PRO A 247 -15.01 9.70 1.35
C PRO A 247 -16.18 9.48 0.39
N LEU A 248 -15.91 9.50 -0.92
CA LEU A 248 -16.88 9.10 -1.94
C LEU A 248 -17.02 7.58 -1.86
N LYS A 249 -18.02 7.12 -1.10
CA LYS A 249 -18.35 5.69 -0.97
C LYS A 249 -18.51 5.10 -2.37
N GLY A 250 -17.76 4.05 -2.68
CA GLY A 250 -17.73 3.44 -3.99
C GLY A 250 -16.81 2.23 -4.03
N GLU A 251 -16.82 1.54 -5.17
CA GLU A 251 -15.91 0.44 -5.43
C GLU A 251 -14.45 0.93 -5.43
N LEU A 252 -13.56 0.29 -4.70
CA LEU A 252 -12.15 0.70 -4.58
C LEU A 252 -11.19 -0.33 -5.18
N GLN A 253 -11.58 -1.60 -5.35
CA GLN A 253 -10.71 -2.63 -5.93
C GLN A 253 -10.95 -2.81 -7.43
N ASP A 254 -12.19 -2.67 -7.90
CA ASP A 254 -12.51 -2.68 -9.33
C ASP A 254 -12.55 -1.25 -9.89
N LEU A 255 -11.42 -0.83 -10.49
CA LEU A 255 -11.26 0.51 -11.04
C LEU A 255 -12.12 0.78 -12.30
N GLY A 256 -12.72 -0.25 -12.91
CA GLY A 256 -13.71 -0.09 -13.98
C GLY A 256 -15.07 0.36 -13.45
N ARG A 257 -15.38 0.02 -12.19
CA ARG A 257 -16.62 0.39 -11.50
C ARG A 257 -16.45 1.52 -10.47
N HIS A 258 -15.21 1.92 -10.20
CA HIS A 258 -14.88 3.00 -9.28
C HIS A 258 -15.58 4.32 -9.67
N LYS A 259 -16.19 4.98 -8.68
CA LYS A 259 -16.76 6.31 -8.81
C LYS A 259 -15.97 7.29 -7.94
N GLY A 260 -15.02 7.99 -8.55
CA GLY A 260 -14.15 8.93 -7.85
C GLY A 260 -13.01 9.44 -8.73
N VAL A 261 -12.13 10.24 -8.14
CA VAL A 261 -10.94 10.78 -8.80
C VAL A 261 -9.81 9.76 -8.72
N ARG A 262 -9.15 9.53 -9.85
CA ARG A 262 -7.95 8.70 -9.97
C ARG A 262 -6.88 9.43 -10.78
N VAL A 263 -5.62 9.10 -10.52
CA VAL A 263 -4.46 9.55 -11.28
C VAL A 263 -3.89 8.36 -12.05
N ASP A 264 -3.64 8.54 -13.34
CA ASP A 264 -3.13 7.50 -14.24
C ASP A 264 -1.89 8.03 -14.96
N VAL A 265 -0.78 7.32 -14.85
CA VAL A 265 0.52 7.68 -15.43
C VAL A 265 0.77 6.75 -16.62
N LYS A 266 0.19 7.11 -17.77
CA LYS A 266 0.15 6.26 -18.97
C LYS A 266 1.54 5.99 -19.55
N GLY A 267 1.72 4.81 -20.17
CA GLY A 267 3.00 4.36 -20.72
C GLY A 267 3.98 3.83 -19.66
N TRP A 268 4.08 4.48 -18.50
CA TRP A 268 5.01 4.10 -17.43
C TRP A 268 4.47 3.02 -16.49
N GLY A 269 3.16 3.08 -16.21
CA GLY A 269 2.48 2.16 -15.29
C GLY A 269 1.89 0.91 -15.95
N GLU A 270 2.10 0.70 -17.25
CA GLU A 270 1.49 -0.39 -18.03
C GLU A 270 2.50 -1.49 -18.42
N VAL A 271 3.79 -1.26 -18.17
CA VAL A 271 4.90 -2.19 -18.45
C VAL A 271 5.35 -2.92 -17.18
N MET A 272 6.03 -4.06 -17.33
CA MET A 272 6.61 -4.85 -16.22
C MET A 272 5.60 -5.16 -15.11
N GLU A 273 5.81 -4.64 -13.89
CA GLU A 273 4.87 -4.81 -12.77
C GLU A 273 3.46 -4.32 -13.13
N GLY A 274 3.37 -3.28 -13.97
CA GLY A 274 2.11 -2.75 -14.48
C GLY A 274 1.39 -3.71 -15.43
N SER A 275 2.13 -4.49 -16.21
CA SER A 275 1.56 -5.52 -17.08
C SER A 275 1.01 -6.69 -16.26
N SER A 276 1.76 -7.14 -15.25
CA SER A 276 1.29 -8.21 -14.34
C SER A 276 0.17 -7.71 -13.41
N ARG A 277 0.12 -6.41 -13.11
CA ARG A 277 -0.86 -5.79 -12.19
C ARG A 277 -1.45 -4.48 -12.77
N PRO A 278 -2.37 -4.56 -13.75
CA PRO A 278 -2.85 -3.41 -14.54
C PRO A 278 -3.41 -2.20 -13.79
N GLN A 279 -3.83 -2.38 -12.54
CA GLN A 279 -4.38 -1.31 -11.71
C GLN A 279 -3.44 -0.81 -10.61
N PHE A 280 -2.33 -1.51 -10.36
CA PHE A 280 -1.45 -1.25 -9.23
C PHE A 280 -0.95 0.19 -9.21
N PHE A 281 -0.31 0.63 -10.31
CA PHE A 281 0.27 1.99 -10.37
C PHE A 281 -0.78 3.10 -10.40
N LYS A 282 -2.00 2.84 -10.88
CA LYS A 282 -3.11 3.81 -10.80
C LYS A 282 -3.53 4.03 -9.34
N GLY A 283 -3.63 2.94 -8.58
CA GLY A 283 -3.88 2.99 -7.14
C GLY A 283 -2.77 3.73 -6.39
N VAL A 284 -1.50 3.44 -6.72
CA VAL A 284 -0.34 4.07 -6.09
C VAL A 284 -0.24 5.55 -6.42
N ALA A 285 -0.36 5.94 -7.70
CA ALA A 285 -0.35 7.33 -8.14
C ALA A 285 -1.46 8.13 -7.45
N THR A 286 -2.66 7.55 -7.36
CA THR A 286 -3.81 8.18 -6.70
C THR A 286 -3.56 8.39 -5.21
N VAL A 287 -3.12 7.37 -4.47
CA VAL A 287 -2.91 7.51 -3.02
C VAL A 287 -1.73 8.42 -2.70
N CYS A 288 -0.62 8.34 -3.45
CA CYS A 288 0.54 9.21 -3.23
C CYS A 288 0.20 10.67 -3.49
N THR A 289 -0.54 10.97 -4.57
CA THR A 289 -1.04 12.33 -4.83
C THR A 289 -1.88 12.85 -3.67
N LYS A 290 -2.71 12.02 -3.06
CA LYS A 290 -3.53 12.40 -1.90
C LYS A 290 -2.69 12.62 -0.64
N LEU A 291 -1.71 11.75 -0.38
CA LEU A 291 -0.80 11.88 0.76
C LEU A 291 0.07 13.12 0.64
N PHE A 292 0.61 13.42 -0.56
CA PHE A 292 1.38 14.62 -0.84
C PHE A 292 0.57 15.90 -0.60
N ASN A 293 -0.70 15.93 -1.03
CA ASN A 293 -1.62 17.04 -0.72
C ASN A 293 -2.05 17.11 0.76
N ALA A 294 -2.10 15.97 1.46
CA ALA A 294 -2.55 15.92 2.85
C ALA A 294 -1.43 16.28 3.85
N VAL A 295 -0.21 15.84 3.57
CA VAL A 295 0.98 16.04 4.41
C VAL A 295 1.73 17.31 4.04
N GLU A 296 1.70 17.70 2.76
CA GLU A 296 2.49 18.82 2.20
C GLU A 296 3.97 18.73 2.60
N PRO A 297 4.65 17.61 2.29
CA PRO A 297 6.02 17.38 2.72
C PRO A 297 7.02 18.24 1.94
N ASP A 298 8.13 18.56 2.59
CA ASP A 298 9.31 19.15 1.95
C ASP A 298 10.14 18.05 1.27
N HIS A 299 10.18 16.84 1.85
CA HIS A 299 10.88 15.66 1.35
C HIS A 299 10.03 14.39 1.43
N ALA A 300 10.16 13.49 0.45
CA ALA A 300 9.51 12.17 0.50
C ALA A 300 10.52 11.05 0.26
N TYR A 301 10.37 9.94 0.98
CA TYR A 301 11.34 8.84 0.98
C TYR A 301 10.67 7.54 0.53
N PHE A 302 11.24 6.91 -0.49
CA PHE A 302 10.77 5.65 -1.06
C PHE A 302 11.93 4.65 -1.15
N GLY A 303 11.62 3.35 -1.05
CA GLY A 303 12.63 2.29 -1.17
C GLY A 303 12.86 1.89 -2.63
N GLN A 304 14.13 1.65 -2.98
CA GLN A 304 14.54 1.14 -4.29
C GLN A 304 13.88 -0.19 -4.62
N LYS A 305 13.52 -1.02 -3.64
CA LYS A 305 12.87 -2.33 -3.88
C LYS A 305 11.69 -2.25 -4.85
N ASP A 306 10.96 -1.13 -4.81
CA ASP A 306 9.84 -0.83 -5.69
C ASP A 306 10.26 0.27 -6.68
N ILE A 307 11.35 0.06 -7.43
CA ILE A 307 12.03 1.10 -8.23
C ILE A 307 11.13 1.73 -9.29
N GLN A 308 10.33 0.92 -9.98
CA GLN A 308 9.37 1.41 -10.98
C GLN A 308 8.35 2.36 -10.34
N GLN A 309 7.91 2.08 -9.11
CA GLN A 309 7.04 2.97 -8.35
C GLN A 309 7.74 4.31 -8.06
N ALA A 310 8.96 4.27 -7.56
CA ALA A 310 9.68 5.48 -7.17
C ALA A 310 10.01 6.38 -8.37
N LEU A 311 10.44 5.80 -9.50
CA LEU A 311 10.69 6.53 -10.74
C LEU A 311 9.39 7.09 -11.34
N LEU A 312 8.30 6.30 -11.34
CA LEU A 312 6.98 6.77 -11.80
C LEU A 312 6.46 7.93 -10.97
N LEU A 313 6.68 7.92 -9.65
CA LEU A 313 6.29 9.03 -8.78
C LEU A 313 7.12 10.30 -9.01
N LYS A 314 8.41 10.18 -9.40
CA LYS A 314 9.20 11.35 -9.82
C LYS A 314 8.60 12.01 -11.07
N ILE A 315 8.21 11.21 -12.07
CA ILE A 315 7.53 11.68 -13.28
C ILE A 315 6.20 12.35 -12.90
N LEU A 316 5.37 11.68 -12.09
CA LEU A 316 4.08 12.22 -11.64
C LEU A 316 4.22 13.58 -10.95
N VAL A 317 5.17 13.71 -10.02
CA VAL A 317 5.40 14.95 -9.27
C VAL A 317 5.83 16.08 -10.21
N GLN A 318 6.70 15.78 -11.16
CA GLN A 318 7.19 16.73 -12.15
C GLN A 318 6.09 17.16 -13.13
N ASP A 319 5.38 16.20 -13.73
CA ASP A 319 4.37 16.47 -14.77
C ASP A 319 3.13 17.17 -14.22
N LEU A 320 2.69 16.81 -13.01
CA LEU A 320 1.56 17.48 -12.35
C LEU A 320 1.95 18.77 -11.63
N LEU A 321 3.22 19.17 -11.69
CA LEU A 321 3.74 20.37 -11.03
C LEU A 321 3.36 20.42 -9.54
N LEU A 322 3.45 19.27 -8.85
CA LEU A 322 3.10 19.21 -7.44
C LEU A 322 4.04 20.11 -6.63
N SER A 323 3.46 20.92 -5.74
CA SER A 323 4.24 21.84 -4.90
C SER A 323 5.02 21.10 -3.80
N HIS A 324 4.57 19.89 -3.43
CA HIS A 324 5.09 19.13 -2.30
C HIS A 324 5.02 17.62 -2.58
N PRO A 325 6.12 16.85 -2.49
CA PRO A 325 7.50 17.34 -2.62
C PRO A 325 7.78 17.78 -4.07
N THR A 326 8.94 18.37 -4.35
CA THR A 326 9.46 18.46 -5.73
C THR A 326 10.04 17.11 -6.18
N SER A 327 10.24 16.91 -7.48
CA SER A 327 10.83 15.66 -8.01
C SER A 327 12.27 15.42 -7.51
N SER A 328 13.02 16.51 -7.24
CA SER A 328 14.36 16.46 -6.63
C SER A 328 14.34 16.09 -5.15
N ASN A 329 13.24 16.37 -4.44
CA ASN A 329 13.07 16.08 -3.02
C ASN A 329 12.36 14.75 -2.76
N LEU A 330 12.09 13.98 -3.82
CA LEU A 330 11.69 12.59 -3.73
C LEU A 330 12.95 11.72 -3.74
N HIS A 331 13.31 11.20 -2.58
CA HIS A 331 14.51 10.41 -2.33
C HIS A 331 14.23 8.91 -2.50
N ILE A 332 15.14 8.21 -3.16
CA ILE A 332 15.08 6.76 -3.36
C ILE A 332 16.22 6.17 -2.55
N LEU A 333 15.92 5.28 -1.61
CA LEU A 333 16.95 4.67 -0.75
C LEU A 333 17.25 3.24 -1.17
N PRO A 334 18.51 2.76 -1.01
CA PRO A 334 18.89 1.40 -1.35
C PRO A 334 17.99 0.34 -0.72
N THR A 335 17.78 -0.76 -1.44
CA THR A 335 17.03 -1.90 -0.92
C THR A 335 17.74 -2.51 0.29
N THR A 336 17.09 -2.50 1.45
CA THR A 336 17.57 -3.27 2.61
C THR A 336 17.37 -4.76 2.38
N ARG A 337 18.42 -5.55 2.60
CA ARG A 337 18.45 -6.99 2.37
C ARG A 337 18.77 -7.75 3.67
N ALA A 338 18.28 -8.97 3.77
CA ALA A 338 18.77 -9.94 4.74
C ALA A 338 20.22 -10.36 4.41
N SER A 339 20.90 -11.03 5.35
CA SER A 339 22.25 -11.57 5.12
C SER A 339 22.31 -12.58 3.96
N SER A 340 21.18 -13.23 3.65
CA SER A 340 21.05 -14.13 2.51
C SER A 340 20.95 -13.41 1.15
N GLY A 341 20.82 -12.08 1.13
CA GLY A 341 20.58 -11.26 -0.07
C GLY A 341 19.10 -11.02 -0.39
N LEU A 342 18.18 -11.69 0.32
CA LEU A 342 16.73 -11.49 0.16
C LEU A 342 16.33 -10.03 0.47
N ALA A 343 15.71 -9.35 -0.49
CA ALA A 343 15.13 -8.03 -0.28
C ALA A 343 14.02 -8.09 0.78
N LEU A 344 14.13 -7.26 1.82
CA LEU A 344 13.15 -7.25 2.91
C LEU A 344 11.80 -6.70 2.43
N SER A 345 10.74 -7.45 2.74
CA SER A 345 9.35 -7.16 2.36
C SER A 345 8.40 -7.63 3.44
N SER A 346 7.30 -6.92 3.67
CA SER A 346 6.22 -7.39 4.56
C SER A 346 5.66 -8.75 4.11
N ARG A 347 5.67 -9.02 2.79
CA ARG A 347 5.25 -10.30 2.21
C ARG A 347 6.20 -11.46 2.49
N ASN A 348 7.42 -11.23 2.98
CA ASN A 348 8.31 -12.34 3.38
C ASN A 348 7.71 -13.15 4.55
N ALA A 349 6.77 -12.59 5.31
CA ALA A 349 6.05 -13.31 6.37
C ALA A 349 5.17 -14.47 5.85
N TYR A 350 4.91 -14.52 4.53
CA TYR A 350 4.15 -15.61 3.90
C TYR A 350 5.02 -16.81 3.51
N LEU A 351 6.36 -16.63 3.50
CA LEU A 351 7.30 -17.69 3.13
C LEU A 351 7.45 -18.67 4.31
N SER A 352 7.27 -19.95 4.02
CA SER A 352 7.64 -21.07 4.87
C SER A 352 9.17 -21.20 5.00
N PRO A 353 9.69 -21.96 5.99
CA PRO A 353 11.13 -22.14 6.15
C PRO A 353 11.85 -22.66 4.90
N PRO A 354 11.35 -23.66 4.14
CA PRO A 354 11.97 -24.06 2.87
C PRO A 354 11.93 -22.96 1.81
N GLU A 355 10.83 -22.22 1.71
CA GLU A 355 10.71 -21.11 0.75
C GLU A 355 11.67 -19.96 1.08
N LEU A 356 11.93 -19.68 2.37
CA LEU A 356 12.89 -18.66 2.81
C LEU A 356 14.33 -18.97 2.37
N VAL A 357 14.71 -20.25 2.31
CA VAL A 357 16.03 -20.70 1.85
C VAL A 357 16.18 -20.44 0.35
N VAL A 358 15.12 -20.64 -0.41
CA VAL A 358 15.12 -20.50 -1.88
C VAL A 358 14.93 -19.03 -2.31
N ALA A 359 14.18 -18.24 -1.56
CA ALA A 359 13.79 -16.87 -1.89
C ALA A 359 14.91 -15.93 -2.40
N PRO A 360 16.17 -16.02 -1.93
CA PRO A 360 17.28 -15.24 -2.50
C PRO A 360 17.63 -15.54 -3.96
N VAL A 361 17.03 -16.56 -4.60
CA VAL A 361 17.28 -16.92 -6.01
C VAL A 361 17.08 -15.75 -6.95
N LEU A 362 16.07 -14.90 -6.72
CA LEU A 362 15.82 -13.73 -7.56
C LEU A 362 17.01 -12.74 -7.50
N HIS A 363 17.53 -12.48 -6.30
CA HIS A 363 18.69 -11.61 -6.15
C HIS A 363 19.91 -12.20 -6.86
N ARG A 364 20.18 -13.51 -6.70
CA ARG A 364 21.29 -14.19 -7.41
C ARG A 364 21.15 -14.08 -8.92
N ALA A 365 19.94 -14.26 -9.45
CA ALA A 365 19.65 -14.15 -10.88
C ALA A 365 19.87 -12.73 -11.41
N LEU A 366 19.42 -11.70 -10.69
CA LEU A 366 19.67 -10.32 -11.09
C LEU A 366 21.17 -9.97 -10.99
N SER A 367 21.86 -10.45 -9.95
CA SER A 367 23.30 -10.23 -9.79
C SER A 367 24.11 -10.86 -10.91
N SER A 368 23.74 -12.05 -11.40
CA SER A 368 24.46 -12.68 -12.52
C SER A 368 24.40 -11.87 -13.81
N ALA A 369 23.31 -11.13 -14.04
CA ALA A 369 23.23 -10.16 -15.14
C ALA A 369 24.11 -8.94 -14.91
N VAL A 370 24.12 -8.37 -13.69
CA VAL A 370 24.99 -7.23 -13.35
C VAL A 370 26.47 -7.62 -13.47
N ASP A 371 26.84 -8.83 -13.06
CA ASP A 371 28.19 -9.36 -13.19
C ASP A 371 28.57 -9.53 -14.66
N LEU A 372 27.66 -10.06 -15.49
CA LEU A 372 27.87 -10.19 -16.94
C LEU A 372 28.09 -8.82 -17.60
N TYR A 373 27.30 -7.81 -17.23
CA TYR A 373 27.49 -6.44 -17.70
C TYR A 373 28.86 -5.87 -17.28
N THR A 374 29.23 -6.03 -16.01
CA THR A 374 30.43 -5.44 -15.44
C THR A 374 31.70 -6.06 -16.02
N THR A 375 31.71 -7.38 -16.19
CA THR A 375 32.83 -8.14 -16.77
C THR A 375 32.99 -7.86 -18.27
N SER A 376 31.89 -7.75 -19.00
CA SER A 376 31.88 -7.44 -20.44
C SER A 376 32.15 -5.95 -20.74
N ALA A 377 32.08 -5.06 -19.74
CA ALA A 377 32.39 -3.64 -19.91
C ALA A 377 33.90 -3.32 -19.99
N SER A 378 34.77 -4.35 -19.93
CA SER A 378 36.23 -4.21 -20.07
C SER A 378 36.64 -3.90 -21.51
N PRO A 379 37.67 -3.06 -21.72
CA PRO A 379 38.10 -2.62 -23.04
C PRO A 379 38.96 -3.70 -23.70
N VAL A 380 38.31 -4.69 -24.31
CA VAL A 380 38.97 -5.54 -25.30
C VAL A 380 38.07 -5.55 -26.53
N ASP A 381 38.69 -5.20 -27.65
CA ASP A 381 38.09 -4.98 -28.96
C ASP A 381 37.22 -6.16 -29.44
N GLU A 382 35.92 -6.16 -29.14
CA GLU A 382 34.98 -7.15 -29.71
C GLU A 382 33.79 -6.46 -30.41
N GLU A 383 33.59 -6.84 -31.67
CA GLU A 383 32.42 -6.55 -32.50
C GLU A 383 31.10 -6.93 -31.78
N ASP A 384 31.15 -7.96 -30.93
CA ASP A 384 30.03 -8.48 -30.16
C ASP A 384 29.95 -7.82 -28.77
N GLY A 385 29.14 -6.76 -28.66
CA GLY A 385 28.85 -6.17 -27.36
C GLY A 385 27.70 -6.89 -26.67
N ILE A 386 27.70 -6.90 -25.34
CA ILE A 386 26.61 -7.47 -24.54
C ILE A 386 25.27 -6.83 -24.89
N THR A 387 24.23 -7.66 -25.02
CA THR A 387 22.88 -7.20 -25.32
C THR A 387 21.96 -7.20 -24.10
N GLY A 388 20.85 -6.45 -24.17
CA GLY A 388 19.81 -6.53 -23.14
C GLY A 388 19.24 -7.94 -23.01
N GLU A 389 19.14 -8.67 -24.13
CA GLU A 389 18.69 -10.05 -24.20
C GLU A 389 19.66 -11.00 -23.49
N ASP A 390 20.98 -10.76 -23.57
CA ASP A 390 21.97 -11.57 -22.85
C ASP A 390 21.81 -11.43 -21.33
N LEU A 391 21.56 -10.21 -20.85
CA LEU A 391 21.29 -9.92 -19.44
C LEU A 391 20.02 -10.60 -18.94
N ILE A 392 18.95 -10.56 -19.72
CA ILE A 392 17.69 -11.24 -19.39
C ILE A 392 17.89 -12.77 -19.42
N SER A 393 18.65 -13.28 -20.39
CA SER A 393 18.91 -14.70 -20.59
C SER A 393 19.70 -15.31 -19.43
N ILE A 394 20.78 -14.67 -18.97
CA ILE A 394 21.58 -15.17 -17.84
C ILE A 394 20.78 -15.19 -16.53
N ALA A 395 19.99 -14.15 -16.26
CA ALA A 395 19.13 -14.09 -15.08
C ALA A 395 18.03 -15.17 -15.14
N THR A 396 17.36 -15.31 -16.29
CA THR A 396 16.31 -16.31 -16.50
C THR A 396 16.84 -17.73 -16.30
N ARG A 397 17.98 -18.04 -16.92
CA ARG A 397 18.65 -19.34 -16.76
C ARG A 397 19.00 -19.64 -15.31
N THR A 398 19.48 -18.65 -14.56
CA THR A 398 19.79 -18.82 -13.13
C THR A 398 18.58 -19.30 -12.32
N ILE A 399 17.37 -18.82 -12.64
CA ILE A 399 16.13 -19.23 -11.96
C ILE A 399 15.70 -20.64 -12.41
N LEU A 400 15.79 -20.93 -13.71
CA LEU A 400 15.42 -22.24 -14.26
C LEU A 400 16.34 -23.37 -13.78
N ASP A 401 17.65 -23.11 -13.70
CA ASP A 401 18.63 -24.06 -13.19
C ASP A 401 18.38 -24.35 -11.71
N GLU A 402 18.02 -23.32 -10.92
CA GLU A 402 17.62 -23.51 -9.52
C GLU A 402 16.34 -24.34 -9.42
N GLN A 403 15.30 -24.05 -10.21
CA GLN A 403 14.08 -24.86 -10.24
C GLN A 403 14.40 -26.34 -10.52
N GLN A 404 15.25 -26.62 -11.50
CA GLN A 404 15.66 -27.98 -11.83
C GLN A 404 16.40 -28.65 -10.66
N ARG A 405 17.28 -27.91 -9.97
CA ARG A 405 17.97 -28.39 -8.78
C ARG A 405 16.98 -28.77 -7.67
N LEU A 406 16.00 -27.91 -7.39
CA LEU A 406 14.97 -28.13 -6.35
C LEU A 406 14.10 -29.36 -6.64
N LEU A 407 13.81 -29.63 -7.91
CA LEU A 407 13.07 -30.82 -8.35
C LEU A 407 13.91 -32.11 -8.26
N SER A 408 15.21 -32.02 -8.58
CA SER A 408 16.11 -33.17 -8.57
C SER A 408 16.48 -33.66 -7.16
N ALA A 409 16.32 -32.80 -6.14
CA ALA A 409 16.68 -33.08 -4.75
C ALA A 409 15.57 -32.63 -3.78
N PRO A 410 14.38 -33.27 -3.80
CA PRO A 410 13.23 -32.85 -3.00
C PRO A 410 13.45 -32.98 -1.49
N GLU A 411 14.38 -33.83 -1.05
CA GLU A 411 14.73 -33.99 0.37
C GLU A 411 15.77 -32.98 0.87
N ALA A 412 16.41 -32.22 -0.03
CA ALA A 412 17.36 -31.19 0.36
C ALA A 412 16.65 -29.98 0.99
N GLU A 413 17.41 -29.12 1.67
CA GLU A 413 16.87 -27.87 2.18
C GLU A 413 16.35 -26.99 1.04
N GLY A 414 15.08 -26.57 1.14
CA GLY A 414 14.35 -25.89 0.05
C GLY A 414 13.84 -26.82 -1.07
N GLY A 415 14.19 -28.10 -1.05
CA GLY A 415 13.75 -29.10 -2.03
C GLY A 415 12.23 -29.15 -2.19
N GLY A 416 11.79 -29.32 -3.43
CA GLY A 416 10.36 -29.36 -3.78
C GLY A 416 9.64 -28.00 -3.77
N VAL A 417 10.30 -26.89 -3.41
CA VAL A 417 9.72 -25.55 -3.56
C VAL A 417 9.55 -25.23 -5.05
N GLU A 418 8.34 -24.80 -5.42
CA GLU A 418 8.03 -24.37 -6.78
C GLU A 418 8.45 -22.91 -7.00
N LEU A 419 9.26 -22.68 -8.02
CA LEU A 419 9.58 -21.38 -8.58
C LEU A 419 8.83 -21.20 -9.89
N ARG A 420 8.05 -20.12 -9.99
CA ARG A 420 7.42 -19.70 -11.24
C ARG A 420 7.84 -18.28 -11.57
N LEU A 421 8.66 -18.14 -12.62
CA LEU A 421 9.05 -16.83 -13.13
C LEU A 421 7.85 -16.09 -13.69
N ASP A 422 7.64 -14.84 -13.26
CA ASP A 422 6.63 -13.95 -13.83
C ASP A 422 7.27 -13.11 -14.93
N TYR A 423 8.34 -12.36 -14.61
CA TYR A 423 9.16 -11.68 -15.61
C TYR A 423 10.59 -11.42 -15.11
N ILE A 424 11.52 -11.29 -16.05
CA ILE A 424 12.78 -10.55 -15.92
C ILE A 424 12.79 -9.52 -17.05
N GLU A 425 13.15 -8.27 -16.76
CA GLU A 425 13.26 -7.22 -17.75
C GLU A 425 14.43 -6.29 -17.45
N VAL A 426 15.09 -5.81 -18.51
CA VAL A 426 16.06 -4.72 -18.45
C VAL A 426 15.44 -3.51 -19.13
N PHE A 427 15.36 -2.39 -18.43
CA PHE A 427 14.73 -1.18 -18.95
C PHE A 427 15.57 0.07 -18.70
N ASP A 428 15.36 1.07 -19.55
CA ASP A 428 15.97 2.39 -19.42
C ASP A 428 15.37 3.14 -18.23
N LYS A 429 16.21 3.67 -17.34
CA LYS A 429 15.76 4.40 -16.14
C LYS A 429 14.85 5.59 -16.47
N HIS A 430 15.11 6.27 -17.59
CA HIS A 430 14.42 7.51 -17.95
C HIS A 430 13.23 7.26 -18.86
N THR A 431 13.30 6.29 -19.79
CA THR A 431 12.22 6.02 -20.77
C THR A 431 11.32 4.84 -20.40
N PHE A 432 11.74 3.97 -19.48
CA PHE A 432 11.11 2.69 -19.14
C PHE A 432 10.93 1.76 -20.35
N GLU A 433 11.54 2.12 -21.48
CA GLU A 433 11.55 1.26 -22.64
C GLU A 433 12.45 0.07 -22.36
N PRO A 434 12.04 -1.12 -22.80
CA PRO A 434 12.89 -2.29 -22.70
C PRO A 434 14.20 -2.07 -23.47
N VAL A 435 15.32 -2.43 -22.86
CA VAL A 435 16.64 -2.37 -23.50
C VAL A 435 16.80 -3.64 -24.33
N ARG A 436 16.97 -3.47 -25.63
CA ARG A 436 17.13 -4.54 -26.63
C ARG A 436 18.35 -4.26 -27.48
N GLY A 437 19.01 -5.32 -27.94
CA GLY A 437 20.28 -5.23 -28.65
C GLY A 437 21.42 -4.72 -27.78
N LYS A 438 22.49 -4.26 -28.43
CA LYS A 438 23.77 -3.87 -27.80
C LYS A 438 23.57 -2.78 -26.75
N VAL A 439 24.10 -3.01 -25.56
CA VAL A 439 24.03 -2.07 -24.44
C VAL A 439 25.14 -1.03 -24.57
N GLU A 440 24.75 0.25 -24.62
CA GLU A 440 25.70 1.36 -24.65
C GLU A 440 26.38 1.58 -23.29
N LYS A 441 27.67 1.93 -23.32
CA LYS A 441 28.44 2.24 -22.12
C LYS A 441 27.90 3.51 -21.47
N GLY A 442 27.69 3.48 -20.14
CA GLY A 442 27.19 4.62 -19.38
C GLY A 442 25.68 4.83 -19.45
N ARG A 443 24.94 3.95 -20.14
CA ARG A 443 23.48 3.95 -20.10
C ARG A 443 23.01 3.60 -18.69
N GLU A 444 22.13 4.43 -18.12
CA GLU A 444 21.51 4.18 -16.82
C GLU A 444 20.30 3.27 -17.00
N MET A 445 20.40 2.03 -16.52
CA MET A 445 19.37 1.01 -16.70
C MET A 445 19.03 0.34 -15.37
N VAL A 446 17.95 -0.41 -15.39
CA VAL A 446 17.53 -1.25 -14.27
C VAL A 446 17.26 -2.64 -14.81
N ILE A 447 17.78 -3.66 -14.12
CA ILE A 447 17.29 -5.02 -14.27
C ILE A 447 16.32 -5.31 -13.13
N ALA A 448 15.10 -5.69 -13.45
CA ALA A 448 14.05 -5.99 -12.48
C ALA A 448 13.39 -7.33 -12.79
N GLY A 449 12.83 -7.95 -11.76
CA GLY A 449 12.16 -9.22 -11.93
C GLY A 449 11.13 -9.50 -10.85
N ALA A 450 10.25 -10.43 -11.18
CA ALA A 450 9.29 -11.00 -10.25
C ALA A 450 9.28 -12.53 -10.38
N VAL A 451 9.29 -13.21 -9.23
CA VAL A 451 9.22 -14.67 -9.15
C VAL A 451 8.24 -15.08 -8.06
N TRP A 452 7.43 -16.09 -8.35
CA TRP A 452 6.64 -16.77 -7.34
C TRP A 452 7.50 -17.84 -6.67
N VAL A 453 7.59 -17.77 -5.34
CA VAL A 453 8.20 -18.81 -4.49
C VAL A 453 7.06 -19.45 -3.72
N GLY A 454 6.67 -20.65 -4.16
CA GLY A 454 5.40 -21.26 -3.81
C GLY A 454 4.23 -20.32 -4.10
N THR A 455 3.57 -19.84 -3.05
CA THR A 455 2.42 -18.91 -3.18
C THR A 455 2.79 -17.44 -3.06
N THR A 456 4.03 -17.12 -2.71
CA THR A 456 4.46 -15.73 -2.45
C THR A 456 5.14 -15.14 -3.68
N ARG A 457 4.59 -14.05 -4.22
CA ARG A 457 5.21 -13.29 -5.30
C ARG A 457 6.24 -12.31 -4.75
N LEU A 458 7.51 -12.52 -5.08
CA LEU A 458 8.63 -11.67 -4.73
C LEU A 458 9.01 -10.78 -5.92
N ILE A 459 9.47 -9.57 -5.62
CA ILE A 459 10.04 -8.64 -6.60
C ILE A 459 11.39 -8.17 -6.11
N ASP A 460 12.28 -7.86 -7.05
CA ASP A 460 13.59 -7.28 -6.77
C ASP A 460 14.11 -6.56 -8.01
N ASN A 461 15.13 -5.71 -7.82
CA ASN A 461 15.82 -5.02 -8.90
C ASN A 461 17.27 -4.70 -8.51
N LEU A 462 18.11 -4.51 -9.53
CA LEU A 462 19.45 -3.96 -9.42
C LEU A 462 19.65 -2.87 -10.47
N LEU A 463 20.49 -1.89 -10.12
CA LEU A 463 20.79 -0.74 -10.96
C LEU A 463 22.05 -1.03 -11.77
N ILE A 464 22.06 -0.61 -13.03
CA ILE A 464 23.20 -0.80 -13.94
C ILE A 464 23.59 0.58 -14.48
N GLY A 465 24.84 0.98 -14.22
CA GLY A 465 25.39 2.26 -14.70
C GLY A 465 25.03 3.47 -13.84
N TRP A 466 24.38 3.29 -12.68
CA TRP A 466 24.04 4.37 -11.74
C TRP A 466 23.76 3.83 -10.34
N GLU A 467 23.74 4.75 -9.37
CA GLU A 467 23.39 4.48 -7.97
C GLU A 467 22.27 5.42 -7.52
N VAL A 468 21.53 5.01 -6.50
CA VAL A 468 20.57 5.90 -5.83
C VAL A 468 21.32 6.95 -5.01
N ASN A 469 20.93 8.21 -5.18
CA ASN A 469 21.51 9.36 -4.47
C ASN A 469 20.98 9.51 -3.04
#